data_AF-A0A485CKM5-F1
#
_entry.id   AF-A0A485CKM5-F1
#
_cell.length_a   1.000
_cell.length_b   1.000
_cell.length_c   1.000
_cell.angle_alpha   90.00
_cell.angle_beta   90.00
_cell.angle_gamma   90.00
#
_symmetry.space_group_name_H-M   'P 1'
#
loop_
_entity.id
_entity.type
_entity.pdbx_description
1 polymer ?
#
loop_
_entity_poly.entity_id
_entity_poly.type
_entity_poly.pdbx_seq_one_letter_code
_entity_poly.pdbx_strand_id
1 'polypeptide(L)'
;MLAIFQSIGIATGLPNMPGMQGLVMNPGFAFYFTAVVSLVTGTMFLMWLGEQITERGIGNGISIIIFAGIVAGLPPAIAHTIEQARQGDLHFLLLLLVAVLVFAVTFFVVFVERGQRRIVVNYAKRQQGRRVYAAQSTHLPLKVNMAGVIPAIFASSIILFPATIASWFGGGTGWNWLTTISLYLQPGQPLYVLLYASAIIFFCFFYTALVFNPRETADNLKKSGAFVPGIRPGEQTAKYIDKVMTRLTLVGALYITFICLIPEFMRDAMKVPFYFGGTSLLIVVVVIMDFMAQVQTLMMSSQYESALKKANLKGYGR
;
A
#
# COMPACT_ATOMS: atom_id res chain seq x y z
N MET A 1 21.71 5.67 -1.86
CA MET A 1 21.92 7.14 -1.98
C MET A 1 20.82 7.96 -1.31
N LEU A 2 19.53 7.70 -1.56
CA LEU A 2 18.44 8.44 -0.90
C LEU A 2 18.51 8.39 0.64
N ALA A 3 18.81 7.21 1.21
CA ALA A 3 18.99 7.04 2.65
C ALA A 3 20.13 7.88 3.22
N ILE A 4 21.23 8.03 2.48
CA ILE A 4 22.37 8.88 2.88
C ILE A 4 21.89 10.33 2.94
N PHE A 5 21.22 10.82 1.89
CA PHE A 5 20.69 12.17 1.83
C PHE A 5 19.71 12.46 2.98
N GLN A 6 18.76 11.56 3.23
CA GLN A 6 17.82 11.71 4.35
C GLN A 6 18.53 11.67 5.71
N SER A 7 19.49 10.76 5.90
CA SER A 7 20.22 10.64 7.16
C SER A 7 21.06 11.88 7.47
N ILE A 8 21.64 12.53 6.46
CA ILE A 8 22.35 13.82 6.62
C ILE A 8 21.37 14.88 7.11
N GLY A 9 20.20 14.97 6.49
CA GLY A 9 19.17 15.92 6.90
C GLY A 9 18.60 15.66 8.30
N ILE A 10 18.35 14.40 8.65
CA ILE A 10 17.91 14.01 10.00
C ILE A 10 19.00 14.35 11.02
N ALA A 11 20.26 14.02 10.75
CA ALA A 11 21.35 14.24 11.67
C ALA A 11 21.57 15.74 11.93
N THR A 12 21.43 16.61 10.93
CA THR A 12 21.51 18.07 11.08
C THR A 12 20.28 18.69 11.72
N GLY A 13 19.10 18.07 11.55
CA GLY A 13 17.83 18.56 12.09
C GLY A 13 17.55 18.14 13.53
N LEU A 14 17.97 16.94 13.95
CA LEU A 14 17.66 16.38 15.28
C LEU A 14 18.10 17.29 16.45
N PRO A 15 19.33 17.86 16.45
CA PRO A 15 19.78 18.75 17.51
C PRO A 15 18.96 20.05 17.60
N ASN A 16 18.35 20.45 16.48
CA ASN A 16 17.61 21.70 16.34
C ASN A 16 16.10 21.52 16.52
N MET A 17 15.61 20.28 16.71
CA MET A 17 14.18 20.00 16.93
C MET A 17 13.73 20.41 18.35
N PRO A 18 12.61 21.15 18.48
CA PRO A 18 12.04 21.48 19.78
C PRO A 18 11.72 20.22 20.61
N GLY A 19 12.25 20.13 21.83
CA GLY A 19 12.04 18.97 22.73
C GLY A 19 13.10 17.85 22.65
N MET A 20 14.00 17.86 21.66
CA MET A 20 15.14 16.91 21.56
C MET A 20 16.52 17.54 21.79
N GLN A 21 16.57 18.83 22.14
CA GLN A 21 17.81 19.58 22.40
C GLN A 21 18.67 18.98 23.53
N GLY A 22 18.10 18.16 24.42
CA GLY A 22 18.83 17.46 25.49
C GLY A 22 19.31 16.04 25.16
N LEU A 23 18.95 15.49 23.99
CA LEU A 23 19.30 14.12 23.59
C LEU A 23 20.70 14.04 22.96
N VAL A 24 21.21 15.15 22.43
CA VAL A 24 22.53 15.24 21.78
C VAL A 24 23.47 16.02 22.68
N MET A 25 24.25 15.31 23.50
CA MET A 25 25.17 15.94 24.46
C MET A 25 26.27 16.77 23.80
N ASN A 26 26.66 16.46 22.55
CA ASN A 26 27.65 17.23 21.81
C ASN A 26 27.41 17.18 20.29
N PRO A 27 26.86 18.24 19.66
CA PRO A 27 26.57 18.29 18.23
C PRO A 27 27.85 18.55 17.38
N GLY A 28 28.85 17.69 17.51
CA GLY A 28 30.09 17.74 16.74
C GLY A 28 30.03 16.92 15.43
N PHE A 29 31.06 17.06 14.58
CA PHE A 29 31.22 16.25 13.35
C PHE A 29 31.18 14.75 13.61
N ALA A 30 31.68 14.30 14.77
CA ALA A 30 31.61 12.90 15.17
C ALA A 30 30.17 12.40 15.34
N PHE A 31 29.26 13.21 15.89
CA PHE A 31 27.84 12.86 16.02
C PHE A 31 27.15 12.78 14.65
N TYR A 32 27.40 13.75 13.77
CA TYR A 32 26.81 13.71 12.42
C TYR A 32 27.28 12.49 11.64
N PHE A 33 28.56 12.14 11.71
CA PHE A 33 29.11 10.96 11.05
C PHE A 33 28.52 9.66 11.61
N THR A 34 28.48 9.51 12.94
CA THR A 34 27.90 8.29 13.55
C THR A 34 26.41 8.18 13.29
N ALA A 35 25.64 9.27 13.39
CA ALA A 35 24.21 9.27 13.10
C ALA A 35 23.90 8.88 11.64
N VAL A 36 24.64 9.45 10.68
CA VAL A 36 24.50 9.13 9.25
C VAL A 36 24.83 7.66 9.00
N VAL A 37 25.98 7.18 9.50
CA VAL A 37 26.40 5.79 9.31
C VAL A 37 25.38 4.84 9.95
N SER A 38 24.96 5.07 11.20
CA SER A 38 24.00 4.20 11.88
C SER A 38 22.64 4.14 11.18
N LEU A 39 22.10 5.28 10.72
CA LEU A 39 20.82 5.32 9.99
C LEU A 39 20.92 4.62 8.62
N VAL A 40 22.01 4.84 7.89
CA VAL A 40 22.23 4.21 6.59
C VAL A 40 22.44 2.71 6.73
N THR A 41 23.27 2.28 7.69
CA THR A 41 23.50 0.85 7.98
C THR A 41 22.21 0.16 8.41
N GLY A 42 21.40 0.78 9.28
CA GLY A 42 20.10 0.24 9.67
C GLY A 42 19.13 0.10 8.48
N THR A 43 19.06 1.12 7.62
CA THR A 43 18.21 1.07 6.42
C THR A 43 18.69 0.02 5.42
N MET A 44 20.01 -0.11 5.24
CA MET A 44 20.60 -1.11 4.35
C MET A 44 20.35 -2.53 4.86
N PHE A 45 20.44 -2.74 6.17
CA PHE A 45 20.10 -4.01 6.80
C PHE A 45 18.62 -4.37 6.58
N LEU A 46 17.70 -3.42 6.79
CA LEU A 46 16.27 -3.64 6.54
C LEU A 46 15.96 -3.92 5.06
N MET A 47 16.64 -3.25 4.14
CA MET A 47 16.49 -3.50 2.71
C MET A 47 16.95 -4.91 2.33
N TRP A 48 18.16 -5.31 2.77
CA TRP A 48 18.68 -6.66 2.57
C TRP A 48 17.76 -7.73 3.17
N LEU A 49 17.26 -7.50 4.38
CA LEU A 49 16.32 -8.38 5.03
C LEU A 49 15.01 -8.49 4.24
N GLY A 50 14.52 -7.37 3.69
CA GLY A 50 13.33 -7.34 2.82
C GLY A 50 13.52 -8.13 1.53
N GLU A 51 14.69 -8.04 0.90
CA GLU A 51 15.04 -8.85 -0.28
C GLU A 51 15.09 -10.34 0.08
N GLN A 52 15.73 -10.70 1.21
CA GLN A 52 15.78 -12.09 1.65
C GLN A 52 14.40 -12.67 2.00
N ILE A 53 13.50 -11.88 2.60
CA ILE A 53 12.10 -12.30 2.80
C ILE A 53 11.39 -12.51 1.46
N THR A 54 11.67 -11.68 0.45
CA THR A 54 11.04 -11.82 -0.87
C THR A 54 11.54 -13.06 -1.60
N GLU A 55 12.83 -13.40 -1.49
CA GLU A 55 13.41 -14.57 -2.15
C GLU A 55 13.05 -15.90 -1.46
N ARG A 56 13.07 -15.92 -0.12
CA ARG A 56 12.93 -17.17 0.66
C ARG A 56 11.60 -17.30 1.38
N GLY A 57 10.84 -16.22 1.48
CA GLY A 57 9.57 -16.15 2.21
C GLY A 57 8.36 -16.12 1.29
N ILE A 58 7.25 -15.63 1.84
CA ILE A 58 5.96 -15.49 1.15
C ILE A 58 5.60 -14.01 1.20
N GLY A 59 5.24 -13.41 0.07
CA GLY A 59 4.89 -12.00 -0.03
C GLY A 59 6.01 -11.10 -0.54
N ASN A 60 5.71 -9.82 -0.59
CA ASN A 60 6.70 -8.77 -0.80
C ASN A 60 7.34 -8.41 0.55
N GLY A 61 8.64 -8.71 0.71
CA GLY A 61 9.33 -8.55 1.99
C GLY A 61 9.39 -7.12 2.49
N ILE A 62 9.51 -6.12 1.60
CA ILE A 62 9.47 -4.70 1.98
C ILE A 62 8.11 -4.36 2.58
N SER A 63 7.03 -4.85 1.98
CA SER A 63 5.67 -4.60 2.47
C SER A 63 5.41 -5.25 3.83
N ILE A 64 5.97 -6.45 4.06
CA ILE A 64 5.87 -7.15 5.35
C ILE A 64 6.66 -6.43 6.45
N ILE A 65 7.82 -5.86 6.14
CA ILE A 65 8.60 -5.07 7.10
C ILE A 65 7.82 -3.82 7.51
N ILE A 66 7.25 -3.08 6.56
CA ILE A 66 6.42 -1.90 6.86
C ILE A 66 5.21 -2.28 7.70
N PHE A 67 4.53 -3.38 7.34
CA PHE A 67 3.42 -3.94 8.09
C PHE A 67 3.82 -4.27 9.54
N ALA A 68 4.92 -5.00 9.74
CA ALA A 68 5.40 -5.36 11.06
C ALA A 68 5.75 -4.12 11.90
N GLY A 69 6.34 -3.09 11.29
CA GLY A 69 6.64 -1.82 11.94
C GLY A 69 5.39 -1.10 12.45
N ILE A 70 4.32 -1.05 11.64
CA ILE A 70 3.04 -0.45 12.04
C ILE A 70 2.38 -1.28 13.14
N VAL A 71 2.32 -2.60 12.97
CA VAL A 71 1.68 -3.50 13.93
C VAL A 71 2.41 -3.52 15.27
N ALA A 72 3.73 -3.42 15.29
CA ALA A 72 4.51 -3.32 16.52
C ALA A 72 4.17 -2.06 17.35
N GLY A 73 3.71 -0.99 16.70
CA GLY A 73 3.25 0.23 17.38
C GLY A 73 1.82 0.16 17.92
N LEU A 74 1.03 -0.83 17.54
CA LEU A 74 -0.38 -0.94 17.95
C LEU A 74 -0.58 -1.36 19.43
N PRO A 75 0.11 -2.38 19.97
CA PRO A 75 -0.08 -2.79 21.36
C PRO A 75 0.11 -1.66 22.38
N PRO A 76 1.20 -0.86 22.34
CA PRO A 76 1.37 0.23 23.32
C PRO A 76 0.32 1.34 23.14
N ALA A 77 -0.12 1.64 21.91
CA ALA A 77 -1.17 2.62 21.67
C ALA A 77 -2.53 2.19 22.26
N ILE A 78 -2.88 0.90 22.13
CA ILE A 78 -4.09 0.34 22.74
C ILE A 78 -3.97 0.35 24.27
N ALA A 79 -2.82 -0.01 24.83
CA ALA A 79 -2.58 0.02 26.27
C ALA A 79 -2.77 1.43 26.84
N HIS A 80 -2.18 2.45 26.22
CA HIS A 80 -2.37 3.85 26.62
C HIS A 80 -3.82 4.31 26.49
N THR A 81 -4.53 3.91 25.43
CA THR A 81 -5.95 4.26 25.27
C THR A 81 -6.82 3.64 26.37
N ILE A 82 -6.52 2.39 26.77
CA ILE A 82 -7.21 1.71 27.88
C ILE A 82 -6.90 2.38 29.22
N GLU A 83 -5.65 2.78 29.46
CA GLU A 83 -5.26 3.53 30.66
C GLU A 83 -5.98 4.87 30.75
N GLN A 84 -6.04 5.63 29.66
CA GLN A 84 -6.78 6.89 29.57
C GLN A 84 -8.29 6.70 29.79
N ALA A 85 -8.86 5.62 29.27
CA ALA A 85 -10.25 5.26 29.52
C ALA A 85 -10.51 4.87 30.99
N ARG A 86 -9.55 4.22 31.65
CA ARG A 86 -9.63 3.90 33.10
C ARG A 86 -9.51 5.13 33.98
N GLN A 87 -8.70 6.11 33.57
CA GLN A 87 -8.51 7.37 34.29
C GLN A 87 -9.68 8.34 34.12
N GLY A 88 -10.62 8.06 33.20
CA GLY A 88 -11.81 8.88 32.97
C GLY A 88 -11.60 10.06 32.01
N ASP A 89 -10.38 10.25 31.49
CA ASP A 89 -10.06 11.29 30.50
C ASP A 89 -10.76 11.03 29.15
N LEU A 90 -11.06 9.77 28.83
CA LEU A 90 -11.82 9.39 27.64
C LEU A 90 -13.19 8.82 28.02
N HIS A 91 -14.24 9.43 27.48
CA HIS A 91 -15.60 8.93 27.62
C HIS A 91 -15.70 7.53 27.00
N PHE A 92 -16.20 6.55 27.77
CA PHE A 92 -16.39 5.17 27.32
C PHE A 92 -17.22 5.07 26.02
N LEU A 93 -18.22 5.93 25.85
CA LEU A 93 -19.04 6.03 24.63
C LEU A 93 -18.20 6.35 23.39
N LEU A 94 -17.21 7.25 23.53
CA LEU A 94 -16.36 7.66 22.42
C LEU A 94 -15.40 6.53 22.02
N LEU A 95 -14.85 5.80 22.99
CA LEU A 95 -14.00 4.63 22.72
C LEU A 95 -14.77 3.54 21.97
N LEU A 96 -16.02 3.29 22.35
CA LEU A 96 -16.87 2.32 21.65
C LEU A 96 -17.21 2.76 20.22
N LEU A 97 -17.52 4.05 20.02
CA LEU A 97 -17.75 4.63 18.69
C LEU A 97 -16.51 4.46 17.79
N VAL A 98 -15.33 4.75 18.33
CA VAL A 98 -14.04 4.57 17.63
C VAL A 98 -13.83 3.11 17.23
N ALA A 99 -14.05 2.16 18.14
CA ALA A 99 -13.87 0.74 17.85
C ALA A 99 -14.82 0.25 16.74
N VAL A 100 -16.09 0.65 16.79
CA VAL A 100 -17.08 0.34 15.75
C VAL A 100 -16.67 0.95 14.41
N LEU A 101 -16.17 2.18 14.41
CA LEU A 101 -15.74 2.84 13.18
C LEU A 101 -14.51 2.18 12.56
N VAL A 102 -13.50 1.81 13.36
CA VAL A 102 -12.34 1.04 12.86
C VAL A 102 -12.79 -0.27 12.22
N PHE A 103 -13.71 -0.99 12.88
CA PHE A 103 -14.28 -2.22 12.33
C PHE A 103 -15.06 -1.97 11.03
N ALA A 104 -15.89 -0.93 10.98
CA ALA A 104 -16.65 -0.58 9.78
C ALA A 104 -15.74 -0.19 8.61
N VAL A 105 -14.70 0.60 8.85
CA VAL A 105 -13.73 1.01 7.83
C VAL A 105 -12.93 -0.20 7.35
N THR A 106 -12.41 -1.04 8.25
CA THR A 106 -11.70 -2.27 7.85
C THR A 106 -12.59 -3.22 7.05
N PHE A 107 -13.84 -3.43 7.48
CA PHE A 107 -14.81 -4.22 6.72
C PHE A 107 -15.06 -3.63 5.32
N PHE A 108 -15.25 -2.32 5.23
CA PHE A 108 -15.44 -1.62 3.96
C PHE A 108 -14.22 -1.75 3.04
N VAL A 109 -12.99 -1.58 3.56
CA VAL A 109 -11.75 -1.79 2.81
C VAL A 109 -11.71 -3.22 2.26
N VAL A 110 -11.92 -4.23 3.12
CA VAL A 110 -11.88 -5.64 2.70
C VAL A 110 -12.95 -5.94 1.65
N PHE A 111 -14.15 -5.38 1.81
CA PHE A 111 -15.24 -5.55 0.84
C PHE A 111 -14.85 -4.99 -0.55
N VAL A 112 -14.29 -3.77 -0.59
CA VAL A 112 -13.87 -3.13 -1.84
C VAL A 112 -12.66 -3.84 -2.47
N GLU A 113 -11.67 -4.24 -1.66
CA GLU A 113 -10.47 -4.95 -2.13
C GLU A 113 -10.76 -6.38 -2.61
N ARG A 114 -11.77 -7.05 -2.04
CA ARG A 114 -12.30 -8.31 -2.58
C ARG A 114 -13.12 -8.11 -3.86
N GLY A 115 -13.55 -6.88 -4.14
CA GLY A 115 -14.27 -6.50 -5.33
C GLY A 115 -13.44 -6.78 -6.59
N GLN A 116 -14.02 -7.58 -7.49
CA GLN A 116 -13.42 -7.86 -8.79
C GLN A 116 -14.44 -7.60 -9.90
N ARG A 117 -14.01 -6.86 -10.92
CA ARG A 117 -14.73 -6.73 -12.16
C ARG A 117 -14.34 -7.88 -13.08
N ARG A 118 -15.29 -8.80 -13.32
CA ARG A 118 -15.07 -9.97 -14.18
C ARG A 118 -15.39 -9.60 -15.62
N ILE A 119 -14.39 -9.63 -16.50
CA ILE A 119 -14.60 -9.56 -17.95
C ILE A 119 -14.71 -10.99 -18.47
N VAL A 120 -15.84 -11.34 -19.08
CA VAL A 120 -16.03 -12.68 -19.65
C VAL A 120 -15.18 -12.81 -20.92
N VAL A 121 -14.41 -13.89 -20.98
CA VAL A 121 -13.54 -14.25 -22.10
C VAL A 121 -13.92 -15.65 -22.54
N ASN A 122 -14.15 -15.82 -23.84
CA ASN A 122 -14.44 -17.12 -24.42
C ASN A 122 -13.19 -17.65 -25.10
N TYR A 123 -12.88 -18.92 -24.89
CA TYR A 123 -11.85 -19.61 -25.66
C TYR A 123 -12.40 -20.07 -27.00
N ALA A 124 -11.68 -19.75 -28.06
CA ALA A 124 -11.97 -20.23 -29.39
C ALA A 124 -11.87 -21.77 -29.40
N LYS A 125 -12.98 -22.40 -29.77
CA LYS A 125 -13.11 -23.85 -29.90
C LYS A 125 -12.05 -24.39 -30.86
N ARG A 126 -11.08 -25.15 -30.36
CA ARG A 126 -10.26 -26.03 -31.21
C ARG A 126 -11.04 -27.31 -31.47
N GLN A 127 -11.41 -27.53 -32.72
CA GLN A 127 -11.98 -28.78 -33.18
C GLN A 127 -10.84 -29.66 -33.67
N GLN A 128 -10.50 -30.71 -32.90
CA GLN A 128 -9.53 -31.72 -33.31
C GLN A 128 -10.30 -33.06 -33.43
N GLY A 129 -10.57 -33.47 -34.67
CA GLY A 129 -11.43 -34.63 -34.98
C GLY A 129 -12.94 -34.35 -34.95
N ARG A 130 -13.76 -35.42 -34.83
CA ARG A 130 -15.24 -35.36 -34.80
C ARG A 130 -15.85 -34.93 -33.46
N ARG A 131 -15.04 -34.65 -32.43
CA ARG A 131 -15.53 -34.24 -31.10
C ARG A 131 -15.32 -32.75 -30.89
N VAL A 132 -16.43 -32.07 -30.63
CA VAL A 132 -16.45 -30.68 -30.21
C VAL A 132 -16.10 -30.64 -28.72
N TYR A 133 -14.93 -30.11 -28.37
CA TYR A 133 -14.66 -29.71 -26.99
C TYR A 133 -15.48 -28.45 -26.68
N ALA A 134 -16.13 -28.46 -25.50
CA ALA A 134 -17.04 -27.41 -25.07
C ALA A 134 -16.35 -26.04 -25.05
N ALA A 135 -17.07 -25.01 -25.48
CA ALA A 135 -16.64 -23.63 -25.32
C ALA A 135 -16.65 -23.30 -23.83
N GLN A 136 -15.48 -23.35 -23.19
CA GLN A 136 -15.33 -22.96 -21.81
C GLN A 136 -15.30 -21.43 -21.76
N SER A 137 -16.28 -20.85 -21.08
CA SER A 137 -16.24 -19.43 -20.73
C SER A 137 -15.43 -19.28 -19.45
N THR A 138 -14.47 -18.36 -19.49
CA THR A 138 -13.65 -17.99 -18.34
C THR A 138 -13.83 -16.50 -18.09
N HIS A 139 -13.40 -16.01 -16.95
CA HIS A 139 -13.38 -14.59 -16.65
C HIS A 139 -11.95 -14.14 -16.44
N LEU A 140 -11.60 -12.97 -16.98
CA LEU A 140 -10.42 -12.22 -16.60
C LEU A 140 -10.81 -11.33 -15.40
N PRO A 141 -10.34 -11.63 -14.18
CA PRO A 141 -10.66 -10.83 -13.01
C PRO A 141 -9.79 -9.58 -12.99
N LEU A 142 -10.41 -8.39 -13.01
CA LEU A 142 -9.73 -7.12 -12.73
C LEU A 142 -10.11 -6.67 -11.32
N LYS A 143 -9.12 -6.54 -10.43
CA LYS A 143 -9.34 -6.01 -9.07
C LYS A 143 -9.67 -4.52 -9.15
N VAL A 144 -10.54 -4.03 -8.25
CA VAL A 144 -10.90 -2.60 -8.16
C VAL A 144 -9.66 -1.72 -8.02
N ASN A 145 -8.69 -2.17 -7.21
CA ASN A 145 -7.38 -1.56 -7.09
C ASN A 145 -6.29 -2.50 -7.60
N MET A 146 -5.72 -2.15 -8.75
CA MET A 146 -4.56 -2.86 -9.31
C MET A 146 -3.24 -2.37 -8.71
N ALA A 147 -3.22 -1.16 -8.17
CA ALA A 147 -2.03 -0.50 -7.65
C ALA A 147 -1.70 -0.87 -6.19
N GLY A 148 -2.66 -1.47 -5.48
CA GLY A 148 -2.52 -1.80 -4.06
C GLY A 148 -2.29 -0.54 -3.21
N VAL A 149 -1.45 -0.65 -2.18
CA VAL A 149 -1.18 0.45 -1.22
C VAL A 149 -0.03 1.36 -1.64
N ILE A 150 0.75 0.93 -2.62
CA ILE A 150 2.00 1.59 -3.00
C ILE A 150 1.79 3.07 -3.34
N PRO A 151 0.74 3.48 -4.08
CA PRO A 151 0.46 4.90 -4.31
C PRO A 151 0.25 5.72 -3.04
N ALA A 152 -0.46 5.18 -2.04
CA ALA A 152 -0.74 5.88 -0.79
C ALA A 152 0.55 6.06 0.03
N ILE A 153 1.45 5.07 0.01
CA ILE A 153 2.77 5.15 0.63
C ILE A 153 3.60 6.25 -0.05
N PHE A 154 3.71 6.23 -1.38
CA PHE A 154 4.46 7.26 -2.11
C PHE A 154 3.92 8.67 -1.88
N ALA A 155 2.60 8.83 -1.90
CA ALA A 155 1.96 10.11 -1.59
C ALA A 155 2.33 10.58 -0.17
N SER A 156 2.28 9.69 0.83
CA SER A 156 2.67 10.03 2.20
C SER A 156 4.16 10.39 2.33
N SER A 157 5.06 9.64 1.67
CA SER A 157 6.50 9.91 1.71
C SER A 157 6.87 11.23 1.04
N ILE A 158 6.20 11.60 -0.05
CA ILE A 158 6.44 12.86 -0.76
C ILE A 158 5.99 14.06 0.07
N ILE A 159 4.93 13.93 0.85
CA ILE A 159 4.42 15.03 1.69
C ILE A 159 5.21 15.17 2.98
N LEU A 160 5.63 14.04 3.56
CA LEU A 160 6.52 14.04 4.71
C LEU A 160 7.89 14.63 4.37
N PHE A 161 8.34 14.53 3.12
CA PHE A 161 9.67 15.02 2.72
C PHE A 161 9.85 16.54 2.93
N PRO A 162 9.01 17.44 2.36
CA PRO A 162 9.09 18.87 2.67
C PRO A 162 8.87 19.19 4.15
N ALA A 163 7.95 18.48 4.82
CA ALA A 163 7.68 18.67 6.24
C ALA A 163 8.91 18.36 7.09
N THR A 164 9.66 17.30 6.77
CA THR A 164 10.91 16.96 7.46
C THR A 164 11.98 18.03 7.24
N ILE A 165 12.19 18.48 5.99
CA ILE A 165 13.14 19.56 5.69
C ILE A 165 12.75 20.83 6.47
N ALA A 166 11.50 21.25 6.41
CA ALA A 166 11.06 22.46 7.08
C ALA A 166 11.12 22.34 8.61
N SER A 167 10.91 21.14 9.18
CA SER A 167 11.12 20.89 10.61
C SER A 167 12.60 20.95 11.03
N TRP A 168 13.54 20.59 10.14
CA TRP A 168 14.97 20.66 10.43
C TRP A 168 15.51 22.09 10.36
N PHE A 169 15.02 22.89 9.42
CA PHE A 169 15.48 24.26 9.18
C PHE A 169 14.61 25.33 9.86
N GLY A 170 13.46 24.96 10.44
CA GLY A 170 12.46 25.90 10.95
C GLY A 170 12.81 26.64 12.25
N GLY A 171 13.86 26.21 12.96
CA GLY A 171 14.38 26.92 14.14
C GLY A 171 15.39 28.03 13.81
N GLY A 172 15.86 28.14 12.57
CA GLY A 172 16.89 29.10 12.16
C GLY A 172 16.31 30.42 11.65
N THR A 173 16.87 31.54 12.10
CA THR A 173 16.60 32.90 11.60
C THR A 173 17.05 33.03 10.14
N GLY A 174 16.18 32.74 9.17
CA GLY A 174 16.48 32.96 7.75
C GLY A 174 15.51 32.34 6.75
N TRP A 175 14.78 31.28 7.12
CA TRP A 175 13.92 30.53 6.19
C TRP A 175 12.44 30.56 6.58
N ASN A 176 11.91 31.75 6.86
CA ASN A 176 10.50 31.95 7.22
C ASN A 176 9.51 31.40 6.16
N TRP A 177 9.93 31.30 4.90
CA TRP A 177 9.13 30.68 3.86
C TRP A 177 9.00 29.15 4.06
N LEU A 178 10.05 28.45 4.52
CA LEU A 178 9.96 27.03 4.83
C LEU A 178 9.06 26.76 6.03
N THR A 179 9.14 27.58 7.09
CA THR A 179 8.24 27.42 8.25
C THR A 179 6.79 27.70 7.86
N THR A 180 6.55 28.67 6.98
CA THR A 180 5.22 28.95 6.42
C THR A 180 4.70 27.75 5.60
N ILE A 181 5.54 27.16 4.73
CA ILE A 181 5.20 25.94 3.99
C ILE A 181 4.93 24.77 4.95
N SER A 182 5.74 24.60 6.00
CA SER A 182 5.56 23.57 7.02
C SER A 182 4.21 23.69 7.71
N LEU A 183 3.84 24.90 8.14
CA LEU A 183 2.56 25.20 8.76
C LEU A 183 1.40 24.84 7.84
N TYR A 184 1.50 25.17 6.55
CA TYR A 184 0.50 24.78 5.55
C TYR A 184 0.46 23.28 5.24
N LEU A 185 1.56 22.56 5.45
CA LEU A 185 1.66 21.10 5.30
C LEU A 185 1.44 20.34 6.63
N GLN A 186 1.01 21.02 7.70
CA GLN A 186 0.63 20.30 8.91
C GLN A 186 -0.68 19.55 8.71
N PRO A 187 -0.78 18.30 9.21
CA PRO A 187 -2.03 17.56 9.25
C PRO A 187 -3.11 18.39 9.94
N GLY A 188 -4.30 18.46 9.33
CA GLY A 188 -5.44 19.26 9.80
C GLY A 188 -5.63 20.63 9.12
N GLN A 189 -4.70 21.04 8.25
CA GLN A 189 -4.97 22.16 7.35
C GLN A 189 -5.70 21.70 6.07
N PRO A 190 -6.71 22.44 5.56
CA PRO A 190 -7.44 22.05 4.36
C PRO A 190 -6.53 22.01 3.11
N LEU A 191 -5.47 22.82 3.08
CA LEU A 191 -4.48 22.81 2.00
C LEU A 191 -3.67 21.51 1.97
N TYR A 192 -3.26 21.00 3.13
CA TYR A 192 -2.60 19.70 3.26
C TYR A 192 -3.50 18.59 2.71
N VAL A 193 -4.77 18.56 3.13
CA VAL A 193 -5.74 17.56 2.70
C VAL A 193 -5.95 17.58 1.19
N LEU A 194 -6.05 18.76 0.58
CA LEU A 194 -6.22 18.91 -0.87
C LEU A 194 -4.99 18.45 -1.65
N LEU A 195 -3.79 18.85 -1.21
CA LEU A 195 -2.54 18.43 -1.82
C LEU A 195 -2.33 16.92 -1.66
N TYR A 196 -2.65 16.37 -0.49
CA TYR A 196 -2.59 14.94 -0.23
C TYR A 196 -3.57 14.13 -1.09
N ALA A 197 -4.83 14.58 -1.18
CA ALA A 197 -5.84 13.96 -2.03
C ALA A 197 -5.40 13.95 -3.51
N SER A 198 -4.90 15.08 -4.02
CA SER A 198 -4.41 15.17 -5.40
C SER A 198 -3.21 14.25 -5.65
N ALA A 199 -2.28 14.16 -4.69
CA ALA A 199 -1.10 13.31 -4.80
C ALA A 199 -1.51 11.83 -4.85
N ILE A 200 -2.42 11.38 -3.97
CA ILE A 200 -2.93 10.00 -3.99
C ILE A 200 -3.56 9.68 -5.35
N ILE A 201 -4.44 10.55 -5.86
CA ILE A 201 -5.11 10.31 -7.14
C ILE A 201 -4.08 10.22 -8.27
N PHE A 202 -3.14 11.17 -8.32
CA PHE A 202 -2.08 11.19 -9.32
C PHE A 202 -1.23 9.91 -9.29
N PHE A 203 -0.74 9.51 -8.11
CA PHE A 203 0.08 8.31 -7.97
C PHE A 203 -0.70 7.03 -8.26
N CYS A 204 -2.00 6.99 -7.95
CA CYS A 204 -2.84 5.83 -8.27
C CYS A 204 -2.96 5.62 -9.79
N PHE A 205 -3.19 6.69 -10.55
CA PHE A 205 -3.22 6.63 -12.01
C PHE A 205 -1.86 6.32 -12.61
N PHE A 206 -0.82 7.03 -12.16
CA PHE A 206 0.54 6.86 -12.65
C PHE A 206 1.07 5.44 -12.42
N TYR A 207 0.92 4.91 -11.21
CA TYR A 207 1.39 3.56 -10.88
C TYR A 207 0.59 2.47 -11.62
N THR A 208 -0.73 2.61 -11.73
CA THR A 208 -1.55 1.63 -12.48
C THR A 208 -1.14 1.58 -13.95
N ALA A 209 -0.86 2.73 -14.58
CA ALA A 209 -0.44 2.81 -15.96
C ALA A 209 0.98 2.23 -16.21
N LEU A 210 1.87 2.29 -15.21
CA LEU A 210 3.21 1.69 -15.29
C LEU A 210 3.18 0.16 -15.16
N VAL A 211 2.35 -0.37 -14.25
CA VAL A 211 2.33 -1.81 -13.95
C VAL A 211 1.52 -2.59 -14.97
N PHE A 212 0.40 -2.04 -15.45
CA PHE A 212 -0.49 -2.78 -16.33
C PHE A 212 -0.40 -2.29 -17.76
N ASN A 213 -0.04 -3.21 -18.66
CA ASN A 213 -0.05 -2.97 -20.10
C ASN A 213 -1.27 -3.64 -20.78
N PRO A 214 -2.30 -2.86 -21.19
CA PRO A 214 -3.49 -3.40 -21.84
C PRO A 214 -3.20 -4.08 -23.18
N ARG A 215 -2.18 -3.61 -23.91
CA ARG A 215 -1.80 -4.19 -25.21
C ARG A 215 -1.20 -5.57 -25.05
N GLU A 216 -0.28 -5.73 -24.11
CA GLU A 216 0.33 -7.02 -23.83
C GLU A 216 -0.70 -8.03 -23.32
N THR A 217 -1.62 -7.58 -22.45
CA THR A 217 -2.73 -8.43 -21.97
C THR A 217 -3.63 -8.87 -23.12
N ALA A 218 -3.98 -7.97 -24.05
CA ALA A 218 -4.78 -8.30 -25.22
C ALA A 218 -4.07 -9.27 -26.18
N ASP A 219 -2.76 -9.11 -26.37
CA ASP A 219 -1.95 -10.02 -27.18
C ASP A 219 -1.82 -11.40 -26.53
N ASN A 220 -1.70 -11.47 -25.19
CA ASN A 220 -1.69 -12.73 -24.45
C ASN A 220 -3.05 -13.46 -24.54
N LEU A 221 -4.17 -12.73 -24.48
CA LEU A 221 -5.50 -13.29 -24.76
C LEU A 221 -5.58 -13.84 -26.18
N LYS A 222 -5.12 -13.07 -27.18
CA LYS A 222 -5.09 -13.51 -28.58
C LYS A 222 -4.23 -14.76 -28.79
N LYS A 223 -3.01 -14.81 -28.20
CA LYS A 223 -2.10 -15.97 -28.27
C LYS A 223 -2.68 -17.22 -27.61
N SER A 224 -3.41 -17.06 -26.51
CA SER A 224 -4.09 -18.16 -25.82
C SER A 224 -5.41 -18.60 -26.49
N GLY A 225 -5.78 -17.99 -27.63
CA GLY A 225 -7.03 -18.29 -28.34
C GLY A 225 -8.27 -17.77 -27.61
N ALA A 226 -8.10 -16.90 -26.63
CA ALA A 226 -9.16 -16.26 -25.86
C ALA A 226 -9.58 -14.95 -26.53
N PHE A 227 -10.88 -14.66 -26.56
CA PHE A 227 -11.40 -13.38 -27.06
C PHE A 227 -12.55 -12.87 -26.19
N VAL A 228 -12.66 -11.55 -26.11
CA VAL A 228 -13.78 -10.88 -25.43
C VAL A 228 -14.98 -10.87 -26.40
N PRO A 229 -16.14 -11.43 -26.02
CA PRO A 229 -17.32 -11.44 -26.88
C PRO A 229 -17.71 -10.03 -27.33
N GLY A 230 -17.96 -9.85 -28.63
CA GLY A 230 -18.36 -8.56 -29.22
C GLY A 230 -17.22 -7.60 -29.56
N ILE A 231 -15.96 -7.96 -29.30
CA ILE A 231 -14.79 -7.10 -29.57
C ILE A 231 -13.78 -7.84 -30.42
N ARG A 232 -13.27 -7.19 -31.48
CA ARG A 232 -12.26 -7.80 -32.36
C ARG A 232 -10.94 -8.02 -31.58
N PRO A 233 -10.31 -9.21 -31.66
CA PRO A 233 -9.03 -9.48 -31.00
C PRO A 233 -7.90 -8.55 -31.47
N GLY A 234 -7.00 -8.17 -30.56
CA GLY A 234 -5.89 -7.24 -30.81
C GLY A 234 -6.18 -5.84 -30.27
N GLU A 235 -5.89 -4.80 -31.06
CA GLU A 235 -5.93 -3.40 -30.61
C GLU A 235 -7.30 -2.96 -30.06
N GLN A 236 -8.41 -3.49 -30.59
CA GLN A 236 -9.75 -3.17 -30.07
C GLN A 236 -9.99 -3.77 -28.67
N THR A 237 -9.43 -4.95 -28.41
CA THR A 237 -9.46 -5.57 -27.07
C THR A 237 -8.60 -4.76 -26.10
N ALA A 238 -7.42 -4.31 -26.54
CA ALA A 238 -6.55 -3.45 -25.73
C ALA A 238 -7.25 -2.13 -25.34
N LYS A 239 -7.87 -1.43 -26.30
CA LYS A 239 -8.63 -0.19 -26.05
C LYS A 239 -9.82 -0.40 -25.11
N TYR A 240 -10.49 -1.55 -25.21
CA TYR A 240 -11.59 -1.87 -24.29
C TYR A 240 -11.10 -2.11 -22.87
N ILE A 241 -10.05 -2.92 -22.69
CA ILE A 241 -9.45 -3.20 -21.39
C ILE A 241 -8.93 -1.90 -20.76
N ASP A 242 -8.25 -1.06 -21.55
CA ASP A 242 -7.77 0.26 -21.12
C ASP A 242 -8.92 1.14 -20.61
N LYS A 243 -9.99 1.32 -21.40
CA LYS A 243 -11.18 2.09 -21.00
C LYS A 243 -11.84 1.54 -19.72
N VAL A 244 -11.91 0.22 -19.58
CA VAL A 244 -12.44 -0.43 -18.38
C VAL A 244 -11.55 -0.14 -17.18
N MET A 245 -10.22 -0.24 -17.37
CA MET A 245 -9.23 -0.01 -16.34
C MET A 245 -9.22 1.44 -15.86
N THR A 246 -9.17 2.42 -16.76
CA THR A 246 -9.17 3.84 -16.38
C THR A 246 -10.37 4.19 -15.49
N ARG A 247 -11.55 3.66 -15.81
CA ARG A 247 -12.77 3.86 -15.00
C ARG A 247 -12.68 3.15 -13.65
N LEU A 248 -12.09 1.96 -13.61
CA LEU A 248 -11.89 1.21 -12.38
C LEU A 248 -10.90 1.92 -11.46
N THR A 249 -9.76 2.36 -12.01
CA THR A 249 -8.71 3.12 -11.32
C THR A 249 -9.24 4.46 -10.81
N LEU A 250 -10.18 5.10 -11.51
CA LEU A 250 -10.81 6.33 -11.01
C LEU A 250 -11.59 6.07 -9.71
N VAL A 251 -12.40 5.02 -9.68
CA VAL A 251 -13.11 4.59 -8.46
C VAL A 251 -12.12 4.12 -7.38
N GLY A 252 -11.05 3.44 -7.82
CA GLY A 252 -9.88 3.05 -7.04
C GLY A 252 -9.26 4.23 -6.27
N ALA A 253 -8.81 5.23 -7.01
CA ALA A 253 -8.19 6.43 -6.48
C ALA A 253 -9.10 7.16 -5.48
N LEU A 254 -10.38 7.33 -5.83
CA LEU A 254 -11.35 7.99 -4.96
C LEU A 254 -11.55 7.26 -3.64
N TYR A 255 -11.63 5.92 -3.63
CA TYR A 255 -11.78 5.19 -2.37
C TYR A 255 -10.51 5.28 -1.50
N ILE A 256 -9.31 5.16 -2.09
CA ILE A 256 -8.05 5.26 -1.33
C ILE A 256 -7.96 6.63 -0.68
N THR A 257 -8.21 7.69 -1.45
CA THR A 257 -8.26 9.06 -0.96
C THR A 257 -9.26 9.18 0.19
N PHE A 258 -10.49 8.70 0.02
CA PHE A 258 -11.52 8.77 1.05
C PHE A 258 -11.10 8.09 2.36
N ILE A 259 -10.51 6.89 2.28
CA ILE A 259 -10.07 6.13 3.45
C ILE A 259 -8.88 6.79 4.16
N CYS A 260 -7.96 7.39 3.42
CA CYS A 260 -6.86 8.16 4.00
C CYS A 260 -7.35 9.43 4.71
N LEU A 261 -8.39 10.10 4.19
CA LEU A 261 -8.92 11.34 4.74
C LEU A 261 -9.82 11.15 5.98
N ILE A 262 -10.52 10.01 6.10
CA ILE A 262 -11.46 9.78 7.23
C ILE A 262 -10.79 9.98 8.59
N PRO A 263 -9.66 9.33 8.91
CA PRO A 263 -9.07 9.46 10.25
C PRO A 263 -8.48 10.84 10.51
N GLU A 264 -8.11 11.57 9.46
CA GLU A 264 -7.62 12.94 9.58
C GLU A 264 -8.75 13.88 10.01
N PHE A 265 -9.90 13.81 9.33
CA PHE A 265 -11.09 14.57 9.72
C PHE A 265 -11.60 14.21 11.11
N MET A 266 -11.54 12.92 11.48
CA MET A 266 -11.92 12.47 12.82
C MET A 266 -10.99 13.00 13.91
N ARG A 267 -9.69 13.10 13.65
CA ARG A 267 -8.70 13.59 14.62
C ARG A 267 -8.97 15.06 14.97
N ASP A 268 -9.32 15.87 13.98
CA ASP A 268 -9.65 17.29 14.17
C ASP A 268 -10.99 17.48 14.87
N ALA A 269 -12.02 16.70 14.49
CA ALA A 269 -13.37 16.85 15.03
C ALA A 269 -13.53 16.26 16.45
N MET A 270 -12.94 15.09 16.71
CA MET A 270 -13.13 14.35 17.98
C MET A 270 -11.99 14.57 18.99
N LYS A 271 -10.91 15.28 18.61
CA LYS A 271 -9.73 15.58 19.45
C LYS A 271 -9.08 14.39 20.15
N VAL A 272 -9.40 13.16 19.72
CA VAL A 272 -8.75 11.96 20.23
C VAL A 272 -7.54 11.69 19.35
N PRO A 273 -6.34 11.51 19.93
CA PRO A 273 -5.15 11.16 19.18
C PRO A 273 -5.34 9.78 18.58
N PHE A 274 -5.91 9.76 17.38
CA PHE A 274 -6.16 8.53 16.65
C PHE A 274 -4.82 8.07 16.09
N TYR A 275 -4.15 7.17 16.83
CA TYR A 275 -2.87 6.58 16.41
C TYR A 275 -3.00 5.71 15.15
N PHE A 276 -4.22 5.34 14.75
CA PHE A 276 -4.52 4.66 13.51
C PHE A 276 -4.65 5.66 12.34
N GLY A 277 -3.52 6.05 11.72
CA GLY A 277 -3.58 6.77 10.45
C GLY A 277 -4.35 5.99 9.39
N GLY A 278 -5.15 6.66 8.54
CA GLY A 278 -5.90 6.00 7.47
C GLY A 278 -5.01 5.20 6.53
N THR A 279 -3.81 5.72 6.28
CA THR A 279 -2.75 5.04 5.52
C THR A 279 -2.23 3.80 6.22
N SER A 280 -2.01 3.85 7.54
CA SER A 280 -1.55 2.70 8.34
C SER A 280 -2.57 1.56 8.32
N LEU A 281 -3.86 1.88 8.43
CA LEU A 281 -4.94 0.89 8.35
C LEU A 281 -5.01 0.25 6.96
N LEU A 282 -4.88 1.05 5.90
CA LEU A 282 -4.88 0.55 4.51
C LEU A 282 -3.69 -0.40 4.27
N ILE A 283 -2.49 -0.03 4.72
CA ILE A 283 -1.28 -0.88 4.64
C ILE A 283 -1.53 -2.23 5.33
N VAL A 284 -2.07 -2.20 6.55
CA VAL A 284 -2.36 -3.41 7.31
C VAL A 284 -3.31 -4.35 6.56
N VAL A 285 -4.43 -3.83 6.07
CA VAL A 285 -5.45 -4.67 5.41
C VAL A 285 -4.91 -5.28 4.11
N VAL A 286 -4.27 -4.48 3.25
CA VAL A 286 -3.86 -4.96 1.93
C VAL A 286 -2.66 -5.90 2.02
N VAL A 287 -1.71 -5.67 2.92
CA VAL A 287 -0.57 -6.60 3.11
C VAL A 287 -1.06 -7.93 3.67
N ILE A 288 -1.99 -7.93 4.64
CA ILE A 288 -2.62 -9.17 5.13
C ILE A 288 -3.33 -9.91 3.99
N MET A 289 -4.07 -9.18 3.15
CA MET A 289 -4.80 -9.76 2.03
C MET A 289 -3.88 -10.36 0.96
N ASP A 290 -2.78 -9.68 0.62
CA ASP A 290 -1.78 -10.19 -0.31
C ASP A 290 -1.07 -11.43 0.26
N PHE A 291 -0.65 -11.36 1.53
CA PHE A 291 -0.06 -12.49 2.24
C PHE A 291 -0.99 -13.71 2.23
N MET A 292 -2.27 -13.53 2.60
CA MET A 292 -3.26 -14.60 2.58
C MET A 292 -3.50 -15.17 1.18
N ALA A 293 -3.54 -14.32 0.14
CA ALA A 293 -3.73 -14.77 -1.23
C ALA A 293 -2.53 -15.61 -1.73
N GLN A 294 -1.31 -15.23 -1.37
CA GLN A 294 -0.11 -15.97 -1.73
C GLN A 294 0.00 -17.30 -0.96
N VAL A 295 -0.31 -17.30 0.34
CA VAL A 295 -0.40 -18.52 1.14
C VAL A 295 -1.44 -19.49 0.55
N GLN A 296 -2.62 -19.01 0.16
CA GLN A 296 -3.65 -19.84 -0.48
C GLN A 296 -3.17 -20.42 -1.82
N THR A 297 -2.42 -19.64 -2.60
CA THR A 297 -1.87 -20.09 -3.89
C THR A 297 -0.83 -21.19 -3.72
N LEU A 298 0.08 -21.05 -2.74
CA LEU A 298 1.07 -22.08 -2.39
C LEU A 298 0.41 -23.35 -1.82
N MET A 299 -0.66 -23.19 -1.04
CA MET A 299 -1.41 -24.33 -0.52
C MET A 299 -2.13 -25.09 -1.67
N MET A 300 -2.72 -24.39 -2.63
CA MET A 300 -3.35 -25.02 -3.80
C MET A 300 -2.34 -25.78 -4.68
N SER A 301 -1.13 -25.25 -4.88
CA SER A 301 -0.10 -25.94 -5.68
C SER A 301 0.39 -27.22 -4.99
N SER A 302 0.56 -27.21 -3.67
CA SER A 302 0.92 -28.41 -2.90
C SER A 302 -0.15 -29.51 -2.96
N GLN A 303 -1.44 -29.13 -3.00
CA GLN A 303 -2.54 -30.06 -3.18
C GLN A 303 -2.59 -30.64 -4.60
N TYR A 304 -2.19 -29.87 -5.62
CA TYR A 304 -2.06 -30.33 -7.00
C TYR A 304 -1.02 -31.44 -7.14
N GLU A 305 0.14 -31.32 -6.48
CA GLU A 305 1.17 -32.36 -6.50
C GLU A 305 0.69 -33.66 -5.82
N SER A 306 -0.06 -33.54 -4.72
CA SER A 306 -0.68 -34.70 -4.04
C SER A 306 -1.75 -35.37 -4.91
N ALA A 307 -2.55 -34.58 -5.64
CA ALA A 307 -3.57 -35.07 -6.56
C ALA A 307 -2.93 -35.75 -7.80
N LEU A 308 -1.84 -35.19 -8.35
CA LEU A 308 -1.07 -35.79 -9.44
C LEU A 308 -0.33 -37.06 -9.00
N LYS A 309 0.17 -37.11 -7.75
CA LYS A 309 0.82 -38.30 -7.19
C LYS A 309 -0.19 -39.44 -6.91
N LYS A 310 -1.45 -39.12 -6.60
CA LYS A 310 -2.56 -40.10 -6.52
C LYS A 310 -3.03 -40.57 -7.91
N ALA A 311 -2.94 -39.72 -8.93
CA ALA A 311 -3.17 -40.09 -10.32
C ALA A 311 -1.92 -40.77 -10.89
N ASN A 312 -1.68 -42.04 -10.53
CA ASN A 312 -0.57 -42.88 -11.02
C ASN A 312 -0.28 -42.73 -12.53
N LEU A 313 0.57 -41.77 -12.91
CA LEU A 313 1.28 -41.72 -14.18
C LEU A 313 2.68 -42.28 -13.96
N LYS A 314 2.73 -43.56 -13.59
CA LYS A 314 3.94 -44.39 -13.62
C LYS A 314 3.67 -45.53 -14.59
N GLY A 315 3.91 -45.28 -15.87
CA GLY A 315 3.76 -46.30 -16.91
C GLY A 315 3.47 -45.75 -18.30
N TYR A 316 4.40 -44.98 -18.88
CA TYR A 316 4.51 -44.93 -20.34
C TYR A 316 6.00 -44.83 -20.69
N GLY A 317 6.55 -45.94 -21.17
CA GLY A 317 7.98 -46.11 -21.43
C GLY A 317 8.44 -47.55 -21.25
N ARG A 318 7.79 -48.48 -21.97
CA ARG A 318 8.48 -49.60 -22.58
C ARG A 318 8.79 -49.19 -24.02
#